data_AF-A0A2E2EGY0-F1
#
_entry.id   AF-A0A2E2EGY0-F1
#
_cell.length_a   1.000
_cell.length_b   1.000
_cell.length_c   1.000
_cell.angle_alpha   90.00
_cell.angle_beta   90.00
_cell.angle_gamma   90.00
#
_symmetry.space_group_name_H-M   'P 1'
#
loop_
_entity.id
_entity.type
_entity.pdbx_description
1 polymer ?
#
loop_
_entity_poly.entity_id
_entity_poly.type
_entity_poly.pdbx_seq_one_letter_code
_entity_poly.pdbx_strand_id
1 'polypeptide(L)'
;MNTLLMVIIALLLFIIILLLVAVSFLIYRYFKSVKKDPIRVESKYPQEVQAVIDQAKSNEETSSLFCVDHPDLHAKGECAFSHEHYCELCLAKEKNVKVARKYLNLLLDSNWESICIINDEETGADRLNELYRIKKELWHNEQIPLIAQRQFKINIESDQIEAYTMVETRVEDKEKMSEALSFLKN
;
A
#
# COMPACT_ATOMS: atom_id res chain seq x y z
N MET A 1 -33.10 -58.07 11.93
CA MET A 1 -32.07 -57.07 12.25
C MET A 1 -31.24 -56.70 11.02
N ASN A 2 -30.69 -57.66 10.27
CA ASN A 2 -29.83 -57.40 9.10
C ASN A 2 -30.53 -56.67 7.93
N THR A 3 -31.79 -57.00 7.62
CA THR A 3 -32.55 -56.34 6.54
C THR A 3 -32.86 -54.88 6.85
N LEU A 4 -33.24 -54.59 8.10
CA LEU A 4 -33.54 -53.23 8.57
C LEU A 4 -32.27 -52.37 8.56
N LEU A 5 -31.14 -52.94 8.96
CA LEU A 5 -29.83 -52.28 8.95
C LEU A 5 -29.35 -51.97 7.51
N MET A 6 -29.55 -52.91 6.57
CA MET A 6 -29.25 -52.68 5.14
C MET A 6 -30.10 -51.57 4.52
N VAL A 7 -31.40 -51.49 4.88
CA VAL A 7 -32.29 -50.42 4.41
C VAL A 7 -31.85 -49.05 4.95
N ILE A 8 -31.45 -48.98 6.22
CA ILE A 8 -30.95 -47.74 6.83
C ILE A 8 -29.65 -47.28 6.14
N ILE A 9 -28.70 -48.20 5.88
CA ILE A 9 -27.44 -47.88 5.19
C ILE A 9 -27.72 -47.38 3.76
N ALA A 10 -28.62 -48.04 3.03
CA ALA A 10 -28.98 -47.63 1.67
C ALA A 10 -29.60 -46.21 1.65
N LEU A 11 -30.44 -45.89 2.63
CA LEU A 11 -31.06 -44.57 2.77
C LEU A 11 -30.03 -43.49 3.14
N LEU A 12 -29.07 -43.82 4.01
CA LEU A 12 -27.96 -42.93 4.37
C LEU A 12 -27.06 -42.62 3.17
N LEU A 13 -26.71 -43.63 2.38
CA LEU A 13 -25.92 -43.44 1.15
C LEU A 13 -26.66 -42.56 0.13
N PHE A 14 -27.97 -42.75 -0.01
CA PHE A 14 -28.79 -41.91 -0.88
C PHE A 14 -28.75 -40.43 -0.45
N ILE A 15 -28.87 -40.16 0.86
CA ILE A 15 -28.79 -38.79 1.40
C ILE A 15 -27.41 -38.18 1.17
N ILE A 16 -26.33 -38.94 1.36
CA ILE A 16 -24.95 -38.46 1.14
C ILE A 16 -24.74 -38.07 -0.34
N ILE A 17 -25.24 -38.89 -1.28
CA ILE A 17 -25.16 -38.58 -2.71
C ILE A 17 -25.92 -37.28 -3.02
N LEU A 18 -27.11 -37.10 -2.43
CA LEU A 18 -27.93 -35.90 -2.62
C LEU A 18 -27.22 -34.64 -2.09
N LEU A 19 -26.55 -34.75 -0.93
CA LEU A 19 -25.74 -33.66 -0.38
C LEU A 19 -24.54 -33.31 -1.27
N LEU A 20 -23.84 -34.30 -1.82
CA LEU A 20 -22.72 -34.05 -2.73
C LEU A 20 -23.16 -33.30 -3.98
N VAL A 21 -24.30 -33.68 -4.57
CA VAL A 21 -24.87 -32.97 -5.74
C VAL A 21 -25.22 -31.52 -5.38
N ALA A 22 -25.82 -31.29 -4.22
CA ALA A 22 -26.15 -29.93 -3.76
C ALA A 22 -24.90 -29.06 -3.55
N VAL A 23 -23.85 -29.61 -2.94
CA VAL A 23 -22.57 -28.90 -2.72
C VAL A 23 -21.90 -28.57 -4.07
N SER A 24 -21.81 -29.53 -4.99
CA SER A 24 -21.27 -29.29 -6.33
C SER A 24 -22.06 -28.22 -7.10
N PHE A 25 -23.38 -28.20 -6.96
CA PHE A 25 -24.23 -27.17 -7.57
C PHE A 25 -23.99 -25.78 -6.99
N LEU A 26 -23.83 -25.66 -5.67
CA LEU A 26 -23.51 -24.38 -5.01
C LEU A 26 -22.13 -23.87 -5.41
N ILE A 27 -21.13 -24.74 -5.47
CA ILE A 27 -19.77 -24.39 -5.94
C ILE A 27 -19.82 -23.91 -7.39
N TYR A 28 -20.53 -24.63 -8.27
CA TYR A 28 -20.71 -24.22 -9.66
C TYR A 28 -21.39 -22.84 -9.77
N ARG A 29 -22.44 -22.60 -8.99
CA ARG A 29 -23.12 -21.29 -8.97
C ARG A 29 -22.20 -20.19 -8.45
N TYR A 30 -21.42 -20.46 -7.42
CA TYR A 30 -20.45 -19.51 -6.87
C TYR A 30 -19.40 -19.12 -7.92
N PHE A 31 -18.78 -20.09 -8.59
CA PHE A 31 -17.83 -19.80 -9.67
C PHE A 31 -18.46 -19.06 -10.85
N LYS A 32 -19.73 -19.36 -11.18
CA LYS A 32 -20.47 -18.60 -12.21
C LYS A 32 -20.75 -17.15 -11.80
N SER A 33 -20.98 -16.88 -10.51
CA SER A 33 -21.20 -15.53 -9.98
C SER A 33 -19.90 -14.74 -9.76
N VAL A 34 -18.74 -15.40 -9.68
CA VAL A 34 -17.42 -14.76 -9.55
C VAL A 34 -16.86 -14.30 -10.91
N LYS A 35 -17.40 -14.78 -12.05
CA LYS A 35 -17.25 -14.10 -13.34
C LYS A 35 -18.14 -12.84 -13.38
N LYS A 36 -17.86 -11.88 -12.51
CA LYS A 36 -18.29 -10.50 -12.71
C LYS A 36 -17.39 -9.92 -13.78
N ASP A 37 -17.99 -9.52 -14.89
CA ASP A 37 -17.37 -8.59 -15.83
C ASP A 37 -16.73 -7.43 -15.04
N PRO A 38 -15.55 -6.94 -15.45
CA PRO A 38 -14.99 -5.75 -14.83
C PRO A 38 -16.06 -4.67 -14.87
N ILE A 39 -16.34 -4.08 -13.71
CA ILE A 39 -17.30 -2.99 -13.56
C ILE A 39 -16.82 -1.86 -14.48
N ARG A 40 -17.36 -1.79 -15.69
CA ARG A 40 -17.32 -0.58 -16.50
C ARG A 40 -18.28 0.38 -15.82
N VAL A 41 -17.72 1.19 -14.93
CA VAL A 41 -18.38 2.43 -14.50
C VAL A 41 -18.50 3.25 -15.78
N GLU A 42 -19.66 3.19 -16.42
CA GLU A 42 -19.98 4.04 -17.56
C GLU A 42 -20.15 5.44 -17.00
N SER A 43 -19.01 6.11 -16.86
CA SER A 43 -18.91 7.41 -16.28
C SER A 43 -19.49 8.40 -17.27
N LYS A 44 -20.60 9.02 -16.88
CA LYS A 44 -21.36 9.99 -17.67
C LYS A 44 -20.63 11.34 -17.75
N TYR A 45 -19.34 11.33 -18.04
CA TYR A 45 -18.53 12.54 -18.20
C TYR A 45 -18.39 12.89 -19.69
N PRO A 46 -18.37 14.19 -20.04
CA PRO A 46 -18.00 14.63 -21.37
C PRO A 46 -16.62 14.08 -21.77
N GLN A 47 -16.44 13.70 -23.05
CA GLN A 47 -15.21 13.06 -23.55
C GLN A 47 -13.94 13.86 -23.26
N GLU A 48 -14.02 15.19 -23.17
CA GLU A 48 -12.91 16.07 -22.83
C GLU A 48 -12.41 15.87 -21.39
N VAL A 49 -13.32 15.67 -20.43
CA VAL A 49 -12.98 15.42 -19.02
C VAL A 49 -12.41 14.01 -18.86
N GLN A 50 -12.92 13.06 -19.64
CA GLN A 50 -12.42 11.69 -19.69
C GLN A 50 -10.94 11.66 -20.11
N ALA A 51 -10.59 12.38 -21.19
CA ALA A 51 -9.22 12.44 -21.70
C ALA A 51 -8.25 13.06 -20.69
N VAL A 52 -8.67 14.10 -19.95
CA VAL A 52 -7.84 14.71 -18.90
C VAL A 52 -7.65 13.77 -17.71
N ILE A 53 -8.69 13.04 -17.30
CA ILE A 53 -8.59 12.03 -16.22
C ILE A 53 -7.71 10.86 -16.66
N ASP A 54 -7.84 10.38 -17.89
CA ASP A 54 -7.06 9.27 -18.43
C ASP A 54 -5.60 9.68 -18.63
N GLN A 55 -5.33 10.94 -19.01
CA GLN A 55 -3.98 11.50 -19.08
C GLN A 55 -3.36 11.72 -17.69
N ALA A 56 -4.15 12.10 -16.69
CA ALA A 56 -3.70 12.20 -15.31
C ALA A 56 -3.38 10.81 -14.71
N LYS A 57 -4.21 9.81 -15.01
CA LYS A 57 -3.96 8.40 -14.62
C LYS A 57 -2.75 7.81 -15.33
N SER A 58 -2.56 8.09 -16.63
CA SER A 58 -1.38 7.59 -17.35
C SER A 58 -0.08 8.25 -16.86
N ASN A 59 -0.15 9.46 -16.33
CA ASN A 59 0.99 10.13 -15.70
C ASN A 59 1.30 9.63 -14.28
N GLU A 60 0.32 9.08 -13.55
CA GLU A 60 0.57 8.36 -12.28
C GLU A 60 1.03 6.90 -12.49
N GLU A 61 0.77 6.33 -13.68
CA GLU A 61 1.12 4.95 -14.03
C GLU A 61 2.34 4.88 -14.96
N THR A 62 3.56 5.13 -14.46
CA THR A 62 4.79 4.57 -15.09
C THR A 62 6.03 4.63 -14.19
N SER A 63 5.95 4.07 -12.98
CA SER A 63 7.12 3.33 -12.49
C SER A 63 6.99 1.92 -13.05
N SER A 64 7.72 1.59 -14.12
CA SER A 64 7.82 0.25 -14.71
C SER A 64 8.57 -0.72 -13.78
N LEU A 65 8.23 -0.72 -12.50
CA LEU A 65 8.78 -1.58 -11.48
C LEU A 65 7.73 -2.61 -11.09
N PHE A 66 8.14 -3.87 -11.10
CA PHE A 66 7.34 -4.98 -10.59
C PHE A 66 7.44 -5.02 -9.06
N CYS A 67 6.47 -5.65 -8.43
CA CYS A 67 6.52 -5.88 -6.99
C CYS A 67 7.68 -6.81 -6.62
N VAL A 68 8.45 -6.46 -5.59
CA VAL A 68 9.58 -7.28 -5.11
C VAL A 68 9.13 -8.68 -4.69
N ASP A 69 7.97 -8.79 -4.03
CA ASP A 69 7.44 -10.08 -3.56
C ASP A 69 6.65 -10.83 -4.64
N HIS A 70 6.13 -10.11 -5.64
CA HIS A 70 5.28 -10.66 -6.70
C HIS A 70 5.72 -10.12 -8.06
N PRO A 71 6.75 -10.73 -8.69
CA PRO A 71 7.28 -10.25 -9.97
C PRO A 71 6.25 -10.22 -11.11
N ASP A 72 5.16 -10.99 -10.99
CA ASP A 72 4.08 -11.04 -11.98
C ASP A 72 3.10 -9.84 -11.88
N LEU A 73 3.19 -9.04 -10.81
CA LEU A 73 2.30 -7.93 -10.54
C LEU A 73 3.04 -6.59 -10.60
N HIS A 74 2.43 -5.60 -11.23
CA HIS A 74 2.94 -4.24 -11.24
C HIS A 74 2.92 -3.62 -9.84
N ALA A 75 3.97 -2.86 -9.52
CA ALA A 75 3.98 -2.08 -8.29
C ALA A 75 2.99 -0.92 -8.40
N LYS A 76 2.27 -0.66 -7.30
CA LYS A 76 1.34 0.47 -7.15
C LYS A 76 1.91 1.58 -6.28
N GLY A 77 3.04 1.34 -5.63
CA GLY A 77 3.74 2.35 -4.85
C GLY A 77 4.99 1.82 -4.18
N GLU A 78 5.67 2.73 -3.50
CA GLU A 78 6.90 2.48 -2.79
C GLU A 78 6.67 2.41 -1.28
N CYS A 79 7.39 1.53 -0.59
CA CYS A 79 7.34 1.45 0.87
C CYS A 79 8.11 2.60 1.52
N ALA A 80 7.47 3.29 2.47
CA ALA A 80 8.06 4.40 3.20
C ALA A 80 9.33 4.06 3.99
N PHE A 81 9.56 2.80 4.38
CA PHE A 81 10.78 2.39 5.08
C PHE A 81 11.87 1.89 4.12
N SER A 82 11.55 0.86 3.31
CA SER A 82 12.56 0.18 2.50
C SER A 82 12.84 0.82 1.14
N HIS A 83 12.00 1.77 0.69
CA HIS A 83 12.08 2.34 -0.67
C HIS A 83 11.98 1.29 -1.80
N GLU A 84 11.38 0.15 -1.50
CA GLU A 84 11.11 -0.89 -2.48
C GLU A 84 9.69 -0.76 -3.00
N HIS A 85 9.49 -1.22 -4.23
CA HIS A 85 8.23 -1.12 -4.95
C HIS A 85 7.36 -2.36 -4.69
N TYR A 86 6.10 -2.15 -4.31
CA TYR A 86 5.17 -3.22 -3.94
C TYR A 86 3.83 -3.11 -4.67
N CYS A 87 3.18 -4.25 -4.89
CA CYS A 87 1.80 -4.31 -5.40
C CYS A 87 0.79 -3.90 -4.32
N GLU A 88 -0.46 -3.69 -4.73
CA GLU A 88 -1.57 -3.30 -3.83
C GLU A 88 -1.80 -4.30 -2.68
N LEU A 89 -1.52 -5.60 -2.90
CA LEU A 89 -1.68 -6.63 -1.87
C LEU A 89 -0.59 -6.56 -0.79
N CYS A 90 0.63 -6.20 -1.19
CA CYS A 90 1.78 -6.10 -0.31
C CYS A 90 1.87 -4.74 0.38
N LEU A 91 1.22 -3.70 -0.16
CA LEU A 91 1.28 -2.35 0.40
C LEU A 91 0.09 -2.10 1.33
N ALA A 92 0.38 -1.78 2.58
CA ALA A 92 -0.60 -1.30 3.56
C ALA A 92 -0.51 0.22 3.67
N LYS A 93 -1.66 0.88 3.83
CA LYS A 93 -1.74 2.32 4.07
C LYS A 93 -2.33 2.55 5.45
N GLU A 94 -1.58 3.21 6.31
CA GLU A 94 -2.03 3.65 7.62
C GLU A 94 -1.83 5.17 7.72
N LYS A 95 -2.90 5.91 8.02
CA LYS A 95 -2.95 7.39 7.88
C LYS A 95 -2.52 7.81 6.46
N ASN A 96 -1.38 8.49 6.33
CA ASN A 96 -0.79 8.92 5.07
C ASN A 96 0.52 8.17 4.73
N VAL A 97 0.93 7.20 5.55
CA VAL A 97 2.13 6.39 5.31
C VAL A 97 1.74 5.13 4.53
N LYS A 98 2.43 4.86 3.42
CA LYS A 98 2.35 3.57 2.72
C LYS A 98 3.55 2.71 3.14
N VAL A 99 3.31 1.55 3.74
CA VAL A 99 4.36 0.63 4.17
C VAL A 99 4.10 -0.77 3.62
N ALA A 100 5.16 -1.54 3.38
CA ALA A 100 4.99 -2.96 3.06
C ALA A 100 4.33 -3.66 4.26
N ARG A 101 3.41 -4.60 3.99
CA ARG A 101 2.63 -5.30 5.02
C ARG A 101 3.51 -6.03 6.02
N LYS A 102 4.69 -6.49 5.60
CA LYS A 102 5.73 -7.08 6.48
C LYS A 102 6.23 -6.11 7.57
N TYR A 103 6.21 -4.80 7.31
CA TYR A 103 6.65 -3.76 8.23
C TYR A 103 5.48 -3.02 8.89
N LEU A 104 4.24 -3.48 8.70
CA LEU A 104 3.07 -2.84 9.29
C LEU A 104 3.13 -2.86 10.82
N ASN A 105 3.55 -3.98 11.41
CA ASN A 105 3.69 -4.09 12.88
C ASN A 105 4.71 -3.07 13.41
N LEU A 106 5.84 -2.88 12.71
CA LEU A 106 6.83 -1.86 13.09
C LEU A 106 6.23 -0.45 13.13
N LEU A 107 5.35 -0.13 12.17
CA LEU A 107 4.65 1.15 12.13
C LEU A 107 3.68 1.31 13.30
N LEU A 108 2.92 0.26 13.65
CA LEU A 108 1.86 0.30 14.65
C LEU A 108 2.38 0.21 16.09
N ASP A 109 3.44 -0.58 16.32
CA ASP A 109 3.98 -0.86 17.65
C ASP A 109 4.95 0.24 18.13
N SER A 110 5.47 1.06 17.21
CA SER A 110 6.43 2.12 17.52
C SER A 110 5.75 3.47 17.79
N ASN A 111 6.35 4.25 18.70
CA ASN A 111 5.99 5.65 18.87
C ASN A 111 6.85 6.51 17.94
N TRP A 112 6.21 7.37 17.16
CA TRP A 112 6.86 8.22 16.16
C TRP A 112 6.87 9.68 16.61
N GLU A 113 7.98 10.36 16.38
CA GLU A 113 8.14 11.78 16.64
C GLU A 113 8.79 12.49 15.45
N SER A 114 8.32 13.70 15.17
CA SER A 114 8.89 14.57 14.14
C SER A 114 10.22 15.17 14.59
N ILE A 115 11.26 15.00 13.80
CA ILE A 115 12.59 15.59 14.07
C ILE A 115 12.72 16.95 13.37
N CYS A 116 12.23 17.05 12.14
CA CYS A 116 12.30 18.26 11.35
C CYS A 116 11.17 18.34 10.33
N ILE A 117 10.83 19.58 9.99
CA ILE A 117 9.94 19.94 8.90
C ILE A 117 10.75 20.86 7.99
N ILE A 118 10.82 20.50 6.72
CA ILE A 118 11.73 21.10 5.75
C ILE A 118 10.86 21.75 4.68
N ASN A 119 11.11 23.02 4.34
CA ASN A 119 10.50 23.63 3.16
C ASN A 119 11.26 23.15 1.92
N ASP A 120 10.57 22.45 1.01
CA ASP A 120 11.18 21.84 -0.17
C ASP A 120 11.79 22.92 -1.10
N GLU A 121 11.16 24.08 -1.19
CA GLU A 121 11.58 25.18 -2.07
C GLU A 121 12.86 25.87 -1.56
N GLU A 122 12.96 26.07 -0.24
CA GLU A 122 14.11 26.71 0.38
C GLU A 122 15.33 25.78 0.45
N THR A 123 15.08 24.49 0.67
CA THR A 123 16.14 23.49 0.92
C THR A 123 16.83 23.04 -0.36
N GLY A 124 16.10 23.04 -1.47
CA GLY A 124 16.61 22.61 -2.77
C GLY A 124 16.72 21.10 -2.92
N ALA A 125 16.80 20.66 -4.18
CA ALA A 125 16.74 19.23 -4.54
C ALA A 125 17.91 18.40 -4.01
N ASP A 126 19.11 18.97 -3.94
CA ASP A 126 20.33 18.22 -3.55
C ASP A 126 20.26 17.71 -2.11
N ARG A 127 19.82 18.57 -1.18
CA ARG A 127 19.67 18.21 0.23
C ARG A 127 18.52 17.23 0.46
N LEU A 128 17.45 17.34 -0.31
CA LEU A 128 16.35 16.37 -0.29
C LEU A 128 16.81 15.00 -0.81
N ASN A 129 17.56 14.96 -1.91
CA ASN A 129 18.13 13.72 -2.44
C ASN A 129 19.08 13.07 -1.42
N GLU A 130 19.87 13.88 -0.72
CA GLU A 130 20.75 13.40 0.34
C GLU A 130 19.98 12.83 1.53
N LEU A 131 18.87 13.46 1.96
CA LEU A 131 17.97 12.90 2.96
C LEU A 131 17.46 11.50 2.54
N TYR A 132 17.01 11.35 1.29
CA TYR A 132 16.53 10.05 0.80
C TYR A 132 17.66 9.01 0.70
N ARG A 133 18.88 9.42 0.34
CA ARG A 133 20.07 8.55 0.35
C ARG A 133 20.37 8.04 1.75
N ILE A 134 20.48 8.94 2.73
CA ILE A 134 20.76 8.61 4.13
C ILE A 134 19.67 7.70 4.70
N LYS A 135 18.40 8.01 4.44
CA LYS A 135 17.26 7.18 4.83
C LYS A 135 17.41 5.73 4.32
N LYS A 136 17.80 5.57 3.06
CA LYS A 136 18.00 4.24 2.45
C LYS A 136 19.17 3.49 3.10
N GLU A 137 20.26 4.19 3.39
CA GLU A 137 21.44 3.62 4.06
C GLU A 137 21.15 3.18 5.49
N LEU A 138 20.47 4.03 6.27
CA LEU A 138 20.06 3.71 7.64
C LEU A 138 19.16 2.47 7.69
N TRP A 139 18.21 2.37 6.77
CA TRP A 139 17.38 1.18 6.68
C TRP A 139 18.19 -0.05 6.31
N HIS A 140 19.04 0.03 5.28
CA HIS A 140 19.76 -1.14 4.78
C HIS A 140 20.82 -1.66 5.76
N ASN A 141 21.60 -0.76 6.36
CA ASN A 141 22.75 -1.10 7.19
C ASN A 141 22.36 -1.33 8.66
N GLU A 142 21.39 -0.57 9.16
CA GLU A 142 21.10 -0.51 10.60
C GLU A 142 19.66 -0.90 10.94
N GLN A 143 18.81 -1.12 9.93
CA GLN A 143 17.38 -1.40 10.09
C GLN A 143 16.64 -0.33 10.89
N ILE A 144 17.13 0.92 10.84
CA ILE A 144 16.50 2.07 11.49
C ILE A 144 15.47 2.66 10.52
N PRO A 145 14.17 2.64 10.86
CA PRO A 145 13.15 3.20 10.01
C PRO A 145 13.10 4.73 10.17
N LEU A 146 13.09 5.42 9.03
CA LEU A 146 12.85 6.86 8.97
C LEU A 146 11.66 7.09 8.03
N ILE A 147 10.71 7.93 8.42
CA ILE A 147 9.57 8.29 7.59
C ILE A 147 9.84 9.70 7.07
N ALA A 148 9.87 9.87 5.76
CA ALA A 148 9.91 11.18 5.11
C ALA A 148 8.63 11.34 4.30
N GLN A 149 7.80 12.31 4.66
CA GLN A 149 6.50 12.56 4.05
C GLN A 149 6.40 13.97 3.54
N ARG A 150 5.99 14.08 2.28
CA ARG A 150 5.63 15.36 1.69
C ARG A 150 4.24 15.78 2.16
N GLN A 151 4.14 16.97 2.70
CA GLN A 151 2.94 17.66 3.14
C GLN A 151 2.79 18.94 2.34
N PHE A 152 1.56 19.28 1.99
CA PHE A 152 1.26 20.52 1.26
C PHE A 152 0.50 21.46 2.18
N LYS A 153 0.92 22.71 2.22
CA LYS A 153 0.24 23.78 2.93
C LYS A 153 -0.22 24.80 1.91
N ILE A 154 -1.52 25.11 1.94
CA ILE A 154 -2.09 26.16 1.09
C ILE A 154 -1.99 27.47 1.85
N ASN A 155 -1.25 28.42 1.29
CA ASN A 155 -1.16 29.77 1.79
C ASN A 155 -2.26 30.61 1.13
N ILE A 156 -3.31 30.93 1.90
CA ILE A 156 -4.50 31.63 1.40
C ILE A 156 -4.19 33.10 1.07
N GLU A 157 -3.21 33.70 1.76
CA GLU A 157 -2.85 35.11 1.55
C GLU A 157 -2.06 35.32 0.26
N SER A 158 -1.17 34.39 -0.08
CA SER A 158 -0.38 34.43 -1.32
C SER A 158 -0.98 33.62 -2.47
N ASP A 159 -2.06 32.88 -2.24
CA ASP A 159 -2.67 31.91 -3.19
C ASP A 159 -1.64 30.91 -3.76
N GLN A 160 -0.74 30.44 -2.89
CA GLN A 160 0.34 29.52 -3.24
C GLN A 160 0.25 28.20 -2.47
N ILE A 161 0.70 27.12 -3.10
CA ILE A 161 0.84 25.81 -2.46
C ILE A 161 2.30 25.62 -2.11
N GLU A 162 2.62 25.62 -0.83
CA GLU A 162 3.95 25.37 -0.31
C GLU A 162 4.12 23.86 -0.03
N ALA A 163 5.25 23.30 -0.45
CA ALA A 163 5.58 21.90 -0.22
C ALA A 163 6.59 21.77 0.91
N TYR A 164 6.25 20.94 1.90
CA TYR A 164 7.09 20.65 3.04
C TYR A 164 7.37 19.16 3.13
N THR A 165 8.56 18.78 3.54
CA THR A 165 8.89 17.39 3.90
C THR A 165 9.02 17.28 5.42
N MET A 166 8.12 16.50 6.02
CA MET A 166 8.16 16.14 7.44
C MET A 166 8.92 14.83 7.61
N VAL A 167 9.91 14.84 8.51
CA VAL A 167 10.74 13.67 8.81
C VAL A 167 10.46 13.19 10.22
N GLU A 168 9.97 11.95 10.34
CA GLU A 168 9.64 11.30 11.59
C GLU A 168 10.54 10.09 11.83
N THR A 169 10.87 9.85 13.09
CA THR A 169 11.60 8.65 13.53
C THR A 169 10.96 8.06 14.78
N ARG A 170 11.42 6.88 15.18
CA ARG A 170 11.04 6.29 16.46
C ARG A 170 11.67 7.07 17.60
N VAL A 171 10.94 7.25 18.70
CA VAL A 171 11.42 7.99 19.88
C VAL A 171 12.79 7.48 20.37
N GLU A 172 13.02 6.17 20.31
CA GLU A 172 14.29 5.53 20.70
C GLU A 172 15.50 5.90 19.81
N ASP A 173 15.27 6.27 18.55
CA ASP A 173 16.32 6.60 17.58
C ASP A 173 16.55 8.11 17.45
N LYS A 174 15.77 8.94 18.17
CA LYS A 174 15.70 10.40 17.98
C LYS A 174 17.05 11.10 18.07
N GLU A 175 17.86 10.80 19.08
CA GLU A 175 19.15 11.48 19.30
C GLU A 175 20.10 11.21 18.14
N LYS A 176 20.25 9.94 17.79
CA LYS A 176 21.08 9.50 16.67
C LYS A 176 20.63 10.10 15.33
N MET A 177 19.32 10.12 15.09
CA MET A 177 18.77 10.68 13.85
C MET A 177 18.88 12.20 13.80
N SER A 178 18.80 12.88 14.95
CA SER A 178 19.00 14.34 15.03
C SER A 178 20.43 14.74 14.69
N GLU A 179 21.42 13.93 15.06
CA GLU A 179 22.82 14.13 14.68
C GLU A 179 23.03 13.83 13.19
N ALA A 180 22.55 12.68 12.71
CA ALA A 180 22.70 12.27 11.31
C ALA A 180 22.06 13.25 10.32
N LEU A 181 20.94 13.88 10.71
CA LEU A 181 20.19 14.83 9.88
C LEU A 181 20.48 16.30 10.22
N SER A 182 21.54 16.57 10.99
CA SER A 182 21.91 17.93 11.40
C SER A 182 22.21 18.86 10.22
N PHE A 183 22.69 18.33 9.10
CA PHE A 183 22.94 19.09 7.88
C PHE A 183 21.68 19.74 7.27
N LEU A 184 20.48 19.26 7.62
CA LEU A 184 19.21 19.81 7.15
C LEU A 184 18.77 21.06 7.94
N LYS A 185 19.41 21.36 9.07
CA LYS A 185 19.07 22.51 9.93
C LYS A 185 19.90 23.77 9.64
N ASN A 186 20.87 23.69 8.73
CA ASN A 186 21.83 24.77 8.41
C ASN A 186 21.52 25.48 7.09
#